data_AF-A0A3M1E9D6-F1
#
_entry.id   AF-A0A3M1E9D6-F1
#
_cell.length_a   1.000
_cell.length_b   1.000
_cell.length_c   1.000
_cell.angle_alpha   90.00
_cell.angle_beta   90.00
_cell.angle_gamma   90.00
#
_symmetry.space_group_name_H-M   'P 1'
#
loop_
_entity.id
_entity.type
_entity.pdbx_description
1 polymer ?
#
loop_
_entity_poly.entity_id
_entity_poly.type
_entity_poly.pdbx_seq_one_letter_code
_entity_poly.pdbx_strand_id
1 'polypeptide(L)'
;MKRIIVVLLILVAVIGVGASSYLLLTPKTYRVSEDPNIETLEIGTRTLVGTVDASARMEAVQTVDLRFETPGTVAKIYVTEGARVEAGALLAELETADLEEAVRLAEIDLARAQAQLDKLLEPPSEADLLAAQTALESAQANLQSLLDGPSEADVNAARIALESAKANLQRIRRGPNADSITVAAAGLRKAEIALRQAQEAYDAVAYDSRAASFQGAALEQATIDYQTALANYNLA
;
A
#
# COMPACT_ATOMS: atom_id res chain seq x y z
N MET A 1 132.98 48.41 77.03
CA MET A 1 133.00 49.04 75.69
C MET A 1 132.65 48.12 74.51
N LYS A 2 132.77 46.79 74.57
CA LYS A 2 132.37 45.89 73.45
C LYS A 2 130.89 45.45 73.41
N ARG A 3 130.06 45.78 74.41
CA ARG A 3 128.59 45.55 74.35
C ARG A 3 127.91 46.36 73.23
N ILE A 4 128.48 47.51 72.87
CA ILE A 4 128.10 48.31 71.69
C ILE A 4 128.56 47.63 70.39
N ILE A 5 129.72 46.97 70.39
CA ILE A 5 130.20 46.15 69.25
C ILE A 5 129.28 44.96 68.98
N VAL A 6 128.68 44.35 70.02
CA VAL A 6 127.68 43.28 69.85
C VAL A 6 126.40 43.81 69.19
N VAL A 7 125.92 45.00 69.56
CA VAL A 7 124.74 45.62 68.95
C VAL A 7 125.00 46.05 67.50
N LEU A 8 126.20 46.55 67.20
CA LEU A 8 126.62 46.91 65.84
C LEU A 8 126.78 45.67 64.94
N LEU A 9 127.27 44.55 65.48
CA LEU A 9 127.31 43.26 64.76
C LEU A 9 125.91 42.72 64.46
N ILE A 10 124.95 42.87 65.38
CA ILE A 10 123.55 42.49 65.14
C ILE A 10 122.94 43.38 64.05
N LEU A 11 123.25 44.68 64.03
CA LEU A 11 122.75 45.58 62.98
C LEU A 11 123.29 45.21 61.59
N VAL A 12 124.58 44.82 61.50
CA VAL A 12 125.19 44.30 60.27
C VAL A 12 124.55 42.95 59.88
N ALA A 13 124.20 42.10 60.85
CA ALA A 13 123.48 40.86 60.57
C ALA A 13 122.08 41.12 60.01
N VAL A 14 121.35 42.12 60.51
CA VAL A 14 120.00 42.45 60.03
C VAL A 14 120.04 43.06 58.62
N ILE A 15 121.03 43.92 58.32
CA ILE A 15 121.20 44.47 56.96
C ILE A 15 121.67 43.38 55.98
N GLY A 16 122.53 42.46 56.42
CA GLY A 16 122.97 41.31 55.62
C GLY A 16 121.82 40.36 55.24
N VAL A 17 120.89 40.11 56.16
CA VAL A 17 119.71 39.28 55.88
C VAL A 17 118.74 39.99 54.94
N GLY A 18 118.55 41.30 55.08
CA GLY A 18 117.71 42.10 54.18
C GLY A 18 118.20 42.10 52.73
N ALA A 19 119.51 42.29 52.51
CA ALA A 19 120.10 42.22 51.17
C ALA A 19 120.07 40.81 50.57
N SER A 20 120.25 39.77 51.40
CA SER A 20 120.16 38.38 50.96
C SER A 20 118.75 38.00 50.52
N SER A 21 117.71 38.51 51.21
CA SER A 21 116.32 38.25 50.84
C SER A 21 115.93 38.87 49.50
N TYR A 22 116.42 40.08 49.18
CA TYR A 22 116.07 40.73 47.91
C TYR A 22 116.75 40.06 46.71
N LEU A 23 117.96 39.53 46.89
CA LEU A 23 118.69 38.82 45.83
C LEU A 23 118.14 37.40 45.56
N LEU A 24 117.38 36.82 46.50
CA LEU A 24 116.77 35.49 46.38
C LEU A 24 115.37 35.52 45.75
N LEU A 25 114.73 36.68 45.59
CA LEU A 25 113.37 36.80 45.05
C LEU A 25 113.27 37.34 43.60
N THR A 26 114.38 37.59 42.91
CA THR A 26 114.34 37.83 41.45
C THR A 26 114.05 36.52 40.71
N PRO A 27 113.02 36.46 39.84
CA PRO A 27 112.68 35.24 39.09
C PRO A 27 113.83 34.87 38.16
N LYS A 28 114.36 33.65 38.32
CA LYS A 28 115.38 33.07 37.44
C LYS A 28 114.76 32.85 36.05
N THR A 29 115.31 33.51 35.03
CA THR A 29 115.04 33.18 33.64
C THR A 29 115.61 31.79 33.35
N TYR A 30 114.72 30.83 33.10
CA TYR A 30 115.09 29.49 32.69
C TYR A 30 115.67 29.55 31.27
N ARG A 31 116.99 29.37 31.16
CA ARG A 31 117.64 28.97 29.91
C ARG A 31 117.44 27.47 29.74
N VAL A 32 116.58 27.10 28.81
CA VAL A 32 116.42 25.72 28.36
C VAL A 32 117.67 25.36 27.56
N SER A 33 118.34 24.31 28.01
CA SER A 33 119.47 23.66 27.38
C SER A 33 119.06 22.98 26.08
N GLU A 34 119.83 23.21 25.03
CA GLU A 34 119.73 22.59 23.71
C GLU A 34 120.27 21.15 23.83
N ASP A 35 119.40 20.21 24.20
CA ASP A 35 119.65 18.76 24.22
C ASP A 35 119.36 18.21 22.80
N PRO A 36 120.28 17.47 22.15
CA PRO A 36 120.06 16.94 20.80
C PRO A 36 118.99 15.84 20.69
N ASN A 37 118.34 15.44 21.79
CA ASN A 37 117.44 14.28 21.80
C ASN A 37 116.01 14.60 22.27
N ILE A 38 115.44 15.69 21.78
CA ILE A 38 114.03 16.04 21.92
C ILE A 38 113.36 15.89 20.56
N GLU A 39 112.55 14.84 20.40
CA GLU A 39 111.63 14.72 19.26
C GLU A 39 110.53 15.79 19.39
N THR A 40 110.64 16.84 18.58
CA THR A 40 109.57 17.81 18.39
C THR A 40 108.58 17.28 17.35
N LEU A 41 107.33 17.04 17.76
CA LEU A 41 106.24 16.77 16.82
C LEU A 41 105.64 18.11 16.32
N GLU A 42 105.67 18.32 15.00
CA GLU A 42 104.90 19.41 14.38
C GLU A 42 103.39 19.20 14.57
N ILE A 43 102.70 20.22 15.07
CA ILE A 43 101.24 20.18 15.25
C ILE A 43 100.58 20.60 13.94
N GLY A 44 100.07 19.63 13.17
CA GLY A 44 99.30 19.86 11.94
C GLY A 44 97.79 19.74 12.17
N THR A 45 96.99 20.67 11.64
CA THR A 45 95.54 20.51 11.59
C THR A 45 95.17 19.43 10.57
N ARG A 46 94.72 18.28 11.05
CA ARG A 46 94.17 17.19 10.23
C ARG A 46 92.68 17.07 10.48
N THR A 47 91.89 17.05 9.41
CA THR A 47 90.44 16.85 9.50
C THR A 47 90.15 15.46 10.03
N LEU A 48 89.59 15.38 11.24
CA LEU A 48 89.08 14.15 11.83
C LEU A 48 87.64 13.94 11.34
N VAL A 49 87.43 12.94 10.50
CA VAL A 49 86.08 12.50 10.14
C VAL A 49 85.62 11.56 11.25
N GLY A 50 84.79 12.06 12.15
CA GLY A 50 84.09 11.23 13.14
C GLY A 50 82.88 10.58 12.48
N THR A 51 82.92 9.28 12.26
CA THR A 51 81.73 8.53 11.84
C THR A 51 80.82 8.37 13.05
N VAL A 52 79.58 8.86 12.94
CA VAL A 52 78.54 8.65 13.95
C VAL A 52 77.73 7.43 13.52
N ASP A 53 77.96 6.31 14.19
CA ASP A 53 77.14 5.11 14.01
C ASP A 53 75.86 5.25 14.84
N ALA A 54 74.73 5.43 14.16
CA ALA A 54 73.41 5.46 14.78
C ALA A 54 72.58 4.27 14.27
N SER A 55 72.15 3.40 15.18
CA SER A 55 71.23 2.32 14.84
C SER A 55 69.80 2.86 14.81
N ALA A 56 69.16 2.79 13.65
CA ALA A 56 67.74 3.13 13.48
C ALA A 56 66.94 1.87 13.14
N ARG A 57 65.71 1.80 13.67
CA ARG A 57 64.75 0.76 13.28
C ARG A 57 63.94 1.26 12.10
N MET A 58 63.89 0.48 11.03
CA MET A 58 62.97 0.74 9.92
C MET A 58 61.61 0.15 10.24
N GLU A 59 60.55 0.91 9.99
CA GLU A 59 59.15 0.49 10.12
C GLU A 59 58.41 0.75 8.81
N ALA A 60 57.32 0.02 8.59
CA ALA A 60 56.49 0.20 7.41
C ALA A 60 55.84 1.60 7.42
N VAL A 61 55.85 2.28 6.28
CA VAL A 61 55.19 3.60 6.12
C VAL A 61 53.67 3.48 6.37
N GLN A 62 53.08 2.36 5.96
CA GLN A 62 51.68 2.04 6.19
C GLN A 62 51.49 0.52 6.20
N THR A 63 50.69 0.03 7.14
CA THR A 63 50.24 -1.36 7.19
C THR A 63 48.73 -1.37 7.04
N VAL A 64 48.21 -2.20 6.13
CA VAL A 64 46.78 -2.34 5.87
C VAL A 64 46.41 -3.80 6.04
N ASP A 65 45.50 -4.07 6.97
CA ASP A 65 44.91 -5.39 7.14
C ASP A 65 43.78 -5.57 6.13
N LEU A 66 44.01 -6.44 5.16
CA LEU A 66 43.04 -6.76 4.11
C LEU A 66 41.99 -7.74 4.64
N ARG A 67 40.72 -7.42 4.40
CA ARG A 67 39.58 -8.28 4.71
C ARG A 67 38.54 -8.14 3.61
N PHE A 68 37.76 -9.19 3.38
CA PHE A 68 36.56 -9.07 2.56
C PHE A 68 35.48 -8.31 3.31
N GLU A 69 34.70 -7.51 2.59
CA GLU A 69 33.57 -6.77 3.16
C GLU A 69 32.39 -7.68 3.48
N THR A 70 32.21 -8.73 2.69
CA THR A 70 31.20 -9.77 2.90
C THR A 70 31.86 -11.09 3.33
N PRO A 71 31.22 -11.85 4.23
CA PRO A 71 31.67 -13.21 4.53
C PRO A 71 31.43 -14.10 3.31
N GLY A 72 32.40 -14.95 2.98
CA GLY A 72 32.29 -15.87 1.85
C GLY A 72 33.50 -16.79 1.73
N THR A 73 33.39 -17.74 0.80
CA THR A 73 34.49 -18.64 0.44
C THR A 73 35.38 -17.97 -0.60
N VAL A 74 36.69 -18.06 -0.46
CA VAL A 74 37.63 -17.55 -1.47
C VAL A 74 37.65 -18.52 -2.66
N ALA A 75 37.23 -18.05 -3.83
CA ALA A 75 37.27 -18.82 -5.07
C ALA A 75 38.70 -18.89 -5.62
N LYS A 76 39.41 -17.74 -5.61
CA LYS A 76 40.75 -17.66 -6.18
C LYS A 76 41.61 -16.59 -5.53
N ILE A 77 42.90 -16.87 -5.41
CA ILE A 77 43.94 -15.92 -5.00
C ILE A 77 44.85 -15.68 -6.21
N TYR A 78 45.08 -14.43 -6.57
CA TYR A 78 45.77 -14.01 -7.79
C TYR A 78 47.23 -13.57 -7.54
N VAL A 79 47.65 -13.48 -6.27
CA VAL A 79 48.96 -12.98 -5.87
C VAL A 79 49.68 -13.99 -4.98
N THR A 80 51.01 -14.00 -5.05
CA THR A 80 51.86 -14.82 -4.18
C THR A 80 52.43 -13.99 -3.05
N GLU A 81 52.81 -14.64 -1.94
CA GLU A 81 53.46 -13.98 -0.82
C GLU A 81 54.75 -13.26 -1.27
N GLY A 82 54.93 -12.02 -0.80
CA GLY A 82 56.07 -11.16 -1.17
C GLY A 82 55.93 -10.45 -2.53
N ALA A 83 54.85 -10.66 -3.28
CA ALA A 83 54.60 -9.95 -4.52
C ALA A 83 54.32 -8.45 -4.28
N ARG A 84 54.91 -7.59 -5.12
CA ARG A 84 54.59 -6.16 -5.13
C ARG A 84 53.30 -5.94 -5.91
N VAL A 85 52.31 -5.31 -5.27
CA VAL A 85 50.99 -5.04 -5.85
C VAL A 85 50.74 -3.54 -5.89
N GLU A 86 49.97 -3.11 -6.89
CA GLU A 86 49.55 -1.72 -7.04
C GLU A 86 48.12 -1.50 -6.53
N ALA A 87 47.75 -0.25 -6.28
CA ALA A 87 46.40 0.08 -5.82
C ALA A 87 45.35 -0.31 -6.89
N GLY A 88 44.31 -1.03 -6.46
CA GLY A 88 43.27 -1.54 -7.36
C GLY A 88 43.56 -2.90 -7.99
N ALA A 89 44.73 -3.51 -7.72
CA ALA A 89 45.02 -4.86 -8.17
C ALA A 89 44.07 -5.88 -7.50
N LEU A 90 43.49 -6.79 -8.29
CA LEU A 90 42.70 -7.90 -7.77
C LEU A 90 43.62 -8.90 -7.08
N LEU A 91 43.49 -9.00 -5.76
CA LEU A 91 44.33 -9.88 -4.94
C LEU A 91 43.69 -11.26 -4.74
N ALA A 92 42.39 -11.27 -4.49
CA ALA A 92 41.60 -12.47 -4.29
C ALA A 92 40.13 -12.20 -4.63
N GLU A 93 39.41 -13.26 -4.98
CA GLU A 93 38.02 -13.23 -5.41
C GLU A 93 37.22 -14.23 -4.58
N LEU A 94 36.02 -13.82 -4.14
CA LEU A 94 35.08 -14.69 -3.44
C LEU A 94 34.24 -15.48 -4.45
N GLU A 95 33.72 -16.61 -4.01
CA GLU A 95 32.71 -17.34 -4.76
C GLU A 95 31.39 -16.55 -4.77
N THR A 96 30.90 -16.20 -5.97
CA THR A 96 29.75 -15.30 -6.18
C THR A 96 28.50 -16.00 -6.68
N ALA A 97 28.50 -17.33 -6.86
CA ALA A 97 27.40 -18.04 -7.51
C ALA A 97 26.01 -17.77 -6.87
N ASP A 98 25.93 -17.78 -5.54
CA ASP A 98 24.69 -17.49 -4.81
C ASP A 98 24.27 -16.01 -4.97
N LEU A 99 25.23 -15.08 -5.02
CA LEU A 99 24.98 -13.65 -5.22
C LEU A 99 24.49 -13.37 -6.64
N GLU A 100 25.08 -14.02 -7.64
CA GLU A 100 24.67 -13.92 -9.04
C GLU A 100 23.25 -14.46 -9.23
N GLU A 101 22.90 -15.57 -8.58
CA GLU A 101 21.54 -16.08 -8.62
C GLU A 101 20.55 -15.17 -7.90
N ALA A 102 20.94 -14.60 -6.75
CA ALA A 102 20.11 -13.61 -6.05
C ALA A 102 19.86 -12.35 -6.92
N VAL A 103 20.88 -11.87 -7.64
CA VAL A 103 20.73 -10.77 -8.61
C VAL A 103 19.77 -11.18 -9.74
N ARG A 104 19.95 -12.38 -10.31
CA ARG A 104 19.06 -12.89 -11.38
C ARG A 104 17.60 -12.95 -10.93
N LEU A 105 17.34 -13.43 -9.71
CA LEU A 105 15.98 -13.46 -9.14
C LEU A 105 15.41 -12.06 -8.94
N ALA A 106 16.22 -11.13 -8.41
CA ALA A 106 15.80 -9.74 -8.24
C ALA A 106 15.48 -9.04 -9.57
N GLU A 107 16.25 -9.31 -10.62
CA GLU A 107 15.99 -8.81 -11.97
C GLU A 107 14.69 -9.37 -12.55
N ILE A 108 14.39 -10.66 -12.33
CA ILE A 108 13.12 -11.29 -12.74
C ILE A 108 11.94 -10.64 -12.02
N ASP A 109 12.06 -10.40 -10.71
CA ASP A 109 11.00 -9.75 -9.93
C ASP A 109 10.80 -8.30 -10.34
N LEU A 110 11.88 -7.57 -10.65
CA LEU A 110 11.81 -6.23 -11.22
C LEU A 110 11.07 -6.23 -12.57
N ALA A 111 11.44 -7.14 -13.48
CA ALA A 111 10.78 -7.25 -14.79
C ALA A 111 9.29 -7.60 -14.65
N ARG A 112 8.93 -8.47 -13.69
CA ARG A 112 7.53 -8.77 -13.37
C ARG A 112 6.78 -7.53 -12.87
N ALA A 113 7.37 -6.78 -11.94
CA ALA A 113 6.76 -5.57 -11.39
C ALA A 113 6.57 -4.49 -12.48
N GLN A 114 7.54 -4.34 -13.38
CA GLN A 114 7.42 -3.43 -14.53
C GLN A 114 6.30 -3.86 -15.47
N ALA A 115 6.22 -5.14 -15.85
CA ALA A 115 5.14 -5.63 -16.71
C ALA A 115 3.75 -5.47 -16.08
N GLN A 116 3.64 -5.60 -14.74
CA GLN A 116 2.39 -5.33 -14.02
C GLN A 116 2.03 -3.84 -14.06
N LEU A 117 3.01 -2.95 -13.87
CA LEU A 117 2.81 -1.51 -13.98
C LEU A 117 2.35 -1.11 -15.38
N ASP A 118 3.01 -1.63 -16.42
CA ASP A 118 2.64 -1.34 -17.81
C ASP A 118 1.20 -1.76 -18.11
N LYS A 119 0.79 -2.95 -17.63
CA LYS A 119 -0.59 -3.42 -17.74
C LYS A 119 -1.60 -2.54 -17.00
N LEU A 120 -1.22 -1.93 -15.88
CA LEU A 120 -2.07 -1.03 -15.11
C LEU A 120 -2.18 0.36 -15.76
N LEU A 121 -1.14 0.80 -16.46
CA LEU A 121 -1.08 2.07 -17.18
C LEU A 121 -1.67 1.97 -18.60
N GLU A 122 -1.89 0.77 -19.10
CA GLU A 122 -2.51 0.53 -20.39
C GLU A 122 -3.91 1.17 -20.41
N PRO A 123 -4.18 2.07 -21.37
CA PRO A 123 -5.49 2.72 -21.45
C PRO A 123 -6.59 1.69 -21.69
N PRO A 124 -7.83 1.95 -21.24
CA PRO A 124 -8.97 1.10 -21.55
C PRO A 124 -9.06 0.84 -23.04
N SER A 125 -9.40 -0.40 -23.42
CA SER A 125 -9.55 -0.73 -24.84
C SER A 125 -10.69 0.07 -25.46
N GLU A 126 -10.66 0.25 -26.79
CA GLU A 126 -11.76 0.90 -27.51
C GLU A 126 -13.09 0.17 -27.28
N ALA A 127 -13.06 -1.15 -27.11
CA ALA A 127 -14.23 -1.95 -26.76
C ALA A 127 -14.76 -1.63 -25.36
N ASP A 128 -13.88 -1.44 -24.37
CA ASP A 128 -14.29 -1.05 -23.01
C ASP A 128 -14.89 0.36 -22.99
N LEU A 129 -14.29 1.30 -23.74
CA LEU A 129 -14.81 2.66 -23.89
C LEU A 129 -16.17 2.66 -24.57
N LEU A 130 -16.33 1.90 -25.65
CA LEU A 130 -17.61 1.78 -26.35
C LEU A 130 -18.68 1.16 -25.44
N ALA A 131 -18.36 0.08 -24.73
CA ALA A 131 -19.27 -0.54 -23.77
C ALA A 131 -19.69 0.44 -22.66
N ALA A 132 -18.75 1.22 -22.13
CA ALA A 132 -19.05 2.26 -21.13
C ALA A 132 -19.92 3.39 -21.71
N GLN A 133 -19.68 3.82 -22.95
CA GLN A 133 -20.49 4.82 -23.63
C GLN A 133 -21.91 4.32 -23.89
N THR A 134 -22.08 3.09 -24.37
CA THR A 134 -23.40 2.48 -24.57
C THR A 134 -24.15 2.32 -23.24
N ALA A 135 -23.46 1.93 -22.16
CA ALA A 135 -24.05 1.85 -20.83
C ALA A 135 -24.52 3.23 -20.33
N LEU A 136 -23.73 4.29 -20.58
CA LEU A 136 -24.10 5.65 -20.26
C LEU A 136 -25.32 6.12 -21.06
N GLU A 137 -25.33 5.89 -22.37
CA GLU A 137 -26.45 6.25 -23.24
C GLU A 137 -27.74 5.54 -22.83
N SER A 138 -27.66 4.25 -22.53
CA SER A 138 -28.81 3.48 -22.01
C SER A 138 -29.30 4.03 -20.68
N ALA A 139 -28.40 4.36 -19.76
CA ALA A 139 -28.76 4.96 -18.48
C ALA A 139 -29.43 6.34 -18.64
N GLN A 140 -28.96 7.15 -19.59
CA GLN A 140 -29.56 8.44 -19.92
C GLN A 140 -30.95 8.29 -20.55
N ALA A 141 -31.12 7.36 -21.49
CA ALA A 141 -32.42 7.07 -22.11
C ALA A 141 -33.45 6.57 -21.08
N ASN A 142 -33.02 5.72 -20.14
CA ASN A 142 -33.85 5.26 -19.04
C ASN A 142 -34.23 6.40 -18.09
N LEU A 143 -33.29 7.27 -17.75
CA LEU A 143 -33.55 8.46 -16.93
C LEU A 143 -34.57 9.37 -17.61
N GLN A 144 -34.39 9.64 -18.91
CA GLN A 144 -35.32 10.49 -19.67
C GLN A 144 -36.73 9.89 -19.68
N SER A 145 -36.85 8.59 -19.95
CA SER A 145 -38.14 7.89 -19.94
C SER A 145 -38.84 7.97 -18.58
N LEU A 146 -38.08 7.95 -17.47
CA LEU A 146 -38.62 8.13 -16.13
C LEU A 146 -39.07 9.57 -15.85
N LEU A 147 -38.34 10.56 -16.38
CA LEU A 147 -38.68 11.98 -16.24
C LEU A 147 -39.90 12.37 -17.06
N ASP A 148 -40.05 11.80 -18.27
CA ASP A 148 -41.20 12.04 -19.14
C ASP A 148 -42.50 11.50 -18.51
N GLY A 149 -42.39 10.46 -17.67
CA GLY A 149 -43.51 9.88 -16.95
C GLY A 149 -44.53 9.19 -17.86
N PRO A 150 -45.74 8.90 -17.35
CA PRO A 150 -46.79 8.28 -18.15
C PRO A 150 -47.26 9.22 -19.26
N SER A 151 -47.49 8.68 -20.45
CA SER A 151 -48.01 9.49 -21.56
C SER A 151 -49.43 9.99 -21.26
N GLU A 152 -49.85 11.06 -21.92
CA GLU A 152 -51.24 11.54 -21.82
C GLU A 152 -52.25 10.46 -22.24
N ALA A 153 -51.87 9.60 -23.19
CA ALA A 153 -52.67 8.46 -23.61
C ALA A 153 -52.85 7.43 -22.48
N ASP A 154 -51.79 7.11 -21.73
CA ASP A 154 -51.85 6.21 -20.58
C ASP A 154 -52.73 6.79 -19.47
N VAL A 155 -52.57 8.08 -19.17
CA VAL A 155 -53.39 8.79 -18.19
C VAL A 155 -54.86 8.80 -18.62
N ASN A 156 -55.13 9.04 -19.90
CA ASN A 156 -56.49 9.04 -20.43
C ASN A 156 -57.13 7.65 -20.43
N ALA A 157 -56.38 6.61 -20.82
CA ALA A 157 -56.83 5.23 -20.75
C ALA A 157 -57.17 4.83 -19.31
N ALA A 158 -56.30 5.17 -18.35
CA ALA A 158 -56.56 4.95 -16.93
C ALA A 158 -57.80 5.72 -16.44
N ARG A 159 -58.01 6.96 -16.91
CA ARG A 159 -59.20 7.76 -16.59
C ARG A 159 -60.48 7.13 -17.14
N ILE A 160 -60.47 6.67 -18.38
CA ILE A 160 -61.61 5.98 -19.01
C ILE A 160 -61.93 4.69 -18.26
N ALA A 161 -60.91 3.91 -17.90
CA ALA A 161 -61.08 2.69 -17.12
C ALA A 161 -61.69 2.99 -15.74
N LEU A 162 -61.23 4.06 -15.08
CA LEU A 162 -61.78 4.53 -13.81
C LEU A 162 -63.26 4.92 -13.94
N GLU A 163 -63.63 5.70 -14.96
CA GLU A 163 -65.02 6.11 -15.17
C GLU A 163 -65.93 4.92 -15.49
N SER A 164 -65.47 3.97 -16.29
CA SER A 164 -66.18 2.71 -16.54
C SER A 164 -66.40 1.91 -15.24
N ALA A 165 -65.37 1.79 -14.41
CA ALA A 165 -65.47 1.11 -13.12
C ALA A 165 -66.46 1.82 -12.17
N LYS A 166 -66.47 3.16 -12.14
CA LYS A 166 -67.45 3.95 -11.38
C LYS A 166 -68.88 3.75 -11.88
N ALA A 167 -69.08 3.75 -13.21
CA ALA A 167 -70.40 3.51 -13.81
C ALA A 167 -70.92 2.10 -13.46
N ASN A 168 -70.05 1.10 -13.53
CA ASN A 168 -70.40 -0.26 -13.13
C ASN A 168 -70.73 -0.35 -11.63
N LEU A 169 -69.94 0.30 -10.77
CA LEU A 169 -70.21 0.37 -9.34
C LEU A 169 -71.56 1.04 -9.05
N GLN A 170 -71.89 2.14 -9.72
CA GLN A 170 -73.19 2.81 -9.57
C GLN A 170 -74.35 1.90 -10.00
N ARG A 171 -74.20 1.18 -11.12
CA ARG A 171 -75.19 0.20 -11.59
C ARG A 171 -75.44 -0.88 -10.52
N ILE A 172 -74.38 -1.44 -9.93
CA ILE A 172 -74.50 -2.45 -8.88
C ILE A 172 -75.13 -1.86 -7.60
N ARG A 173 -74.73 -0.65 -7.20
CA ARG A 173 -75.25 0.03 -6.00
C ARG A 173 -76.72 0.41 -6.08
N ARG A 174 -77.22 0.76 -7.27
CA ARG A 174 -78.64 1.06 -7.47
C ARG A 174 -79.52 -0.17 -7.26
N GLY A 175 -78.95 -1.38 -7.33
CA GLY A 175 -79.72 -2.62 -7.29
C GLY A 175 -80.62 -2.76 -8.51
N PRO A 176 -81.55 -3.71 -8.49
CA PRO A 176 -82.50 -3.86 -9.57
C PRO A 176 -83.45 -2.66 -9.70
N ASN A 177 -83.89 -2.36 -10.92
CA ASN A 177 -84.79 -1.23 -11.16
C ASN A 177 -86.19 -1.55 -10.59
N ALA A 178 -86.86 -0.56 -10.00
CA ALA A 178 -88.24 -0.70 -9.53
C ALA A 178 -89.17 -1.23 -10.64
N ASP A 179 -88.93 -0.83 -11.90
CA ASP A 179 -89.68 -1.33 -13.05
C ASP A 179 -89.41 -2.82 -13.34
N SER A 180 -88.16 -3.29 -13.19
CA SER A 180 -87.83 -4.71 -13.42
C SER A 180 -88.45 -5.59 -12.35
N ILE A 181 -88.42 -5.15 -11.09
CA ILE A 181 -89.10 -5.83 -9.98
C ILE A 181 -90.61 -5.89 -10.24
N THR A 182 -91.20 -4.78 -10.70
CA THR A 182 -92.64 -4.70 -10.98
C THR A 182 -93.05 -5.64 -12.12
N VAL A 183 -92.29 -5.66 -13.22
CA VAL A 183 -92.53 -6.57 -14.35
C VAL A 183 -92.40 -8.03 -13.91
N ALA A 184 -91.35 -8.36 -13.14
CA ALA A 184 -91.14 -9.71 -12.66
C ALA A 184 -92.23 -10.16 -11.67
N ALA A 185 -92.69 -9.27 -10.79
CA ALA A 185 -93.80 -9.52 -9.87
C ALA A 185 -95.12 -9.77 -10.63
N ALA A 186 -95.41 -8.97 -11.65
CA ALA A 186 -96.60 -9.14 -12.48
C ALA A 186 -96.56 -10.46 -13.27
N GLY A 187 -95.39 -10.83 -13.79
CA GLY A 187 -95.16 -12.11 -14.46
C GLY A 187 -95.39 -13.31 -13.54
N LEU A 188 -94.84 -13.28 -12.33
CA LEU A 188 -95.06 -14.29 -11.30
C LEU A 188 -96.55 -14.42 -10.95
N ARG A 189 -97.24 -13.30 -10.74
CA ARG A 189 -98.67 -13.31 -10.42
C ARG A 189 -99.52 -13.88 -11.56
N LYS A 190 -99.17 -13.59 -12.81
CA LYS A 190 -99.84 -14.18 -13.98
C LYS A 190 -99.65 -15.69 -14.04
N ALA A 191 -98.43 -16.18 -13.80
CA ALA A 191 -98.12 -17.60 -13.79
C ALA A 191 -98.81 -18.33 -12.62
N GLU A 192 -98.90 -17.70 -11.45
CA GLU A 192 -99.64 -18.23 -10.29
C GLU A 192 -101.14 -18.40 -10.59
N ILE A 193 -101.74 -17.44 -11.29
CA ILE A 193 -103.15 -17.54 -11.72
C ILE A 193 -103.32 -18.68 -12.73
N ALA A 194 -102.42 -18.79 -13.71
CA ALA A 194 -102.48 -19.86 -14.72
C ALA A 194 -102.32 -21.26 -14.10
N LEU A 195 -101.39 -21.41 -13.15
CA LEU A 195 -101.20 -22.65 -12.40
C LEU A 195 -102.46 -23.04 -11.64
N ARG A 196 -103.09 -22.08 -10.95
CA ARG A 196 -104.34 -22.30 -10.23
C ARG A 196 -105.47 -22.76 -11.16
N GLN A 197 -105.62 -22.12 -12.30
CA GLN A 197 -106.62 -22.49 -13.31
C GLN A 197 -106.36 -23.89 -13.89
N ALA A 198 -105.10 -24.23 -14.15
CA ALA A 198 -104.73 -25.56 -14.64
C ALA A 198 -105.00 -26.64 -13.58
N GLN A 199 -104.76 -26.36 -12.31
CA GLN A 199 -105.08 -27.25 -11.19
C GLN A 199 -106.58 -27.49 -11.09
N GLU A 200 -107.39 -26.41 -11.09
CA GLU A 200 -108.85 -26.50 -11.05
C GLU A 200 -109.41 -27.31 -12.25
N ALA A 201 -108.84 -27.11 -13.46
CA ALA A 201 -109.24 -27.86 -14.65
C ALA A 201 -108.86 -29.35 -14.57
N TYR A 202 -107.71 -29.68 -13.99
CA TYR A 202 -107.29 -31.06 -13.76
C TYR A 202 -108.19 -31.75 -12.73
N ASP A 203 -108.44 -31.09 -11.59
CA ASP A 203 -109.28 -31.60 -10.51
C ASP A 203 -110.70 -31.92 -11.00
N ALA A 204 -111.24 -31.11 -11.93
CA ALA A 204 -112.57 -31.30 -12.52
C ALA A 204 -112.70 -32.57 -13.37
N VAL A 205 -111.60 -33.08 -13.94
CA VAL A 205 -111.61 -34.26 -14.85
C VAL A 205 -110.82 -35.44 -14.29
N ALA A 206 -110.39 -35.39 -13.03
CA ALA A 206 -109.50 -36.38 -12.42
C ALA A 206 -110.03 -37.82 -12.45
N TYR A 207 -111.34 -38.01 -12.59
CA TYR A 207 -111.99 -39.33 -12.65
C TYR A 207 -112.17 -39.88 -14.09
N ASP A 208 -111.88 -39.09 -15.13
CA ASP A 208 -111.89 -39.52 -16.54
C ASP A 208 -110.44 -39.74 -17.01
N SER A 209 -110.06 -41.00 -17.29
CA SER A 209 -108.67 -41.37 -17.55
C SER A 209 -108.04 -40.71 -18.77
N ARG A 210 -108.85 -40.32 -19.78
CA ARG A 210 -108.33 -39.73 -21.03
C ARG A 210 -108.28 -38.21 -20.94
N ALA A 211 -109.29 -37.59 -20.32
CA ALA A 211 -109.27 -36.15 -20.04
C ALA A 211 -108.21 -35.80 -18.98
N ALA A 212 -108.05 -36.60 -17.94
CA ALA A 212 -107.03 -36.37 -16.91
C ALA A 212 -105.60 -36.31 -17.47
N SER A 213 -105.27 -37.07 -18.53
CA SER A 213 -103.92 -37.02 -19.13
C SER A 213 -103.62 -35.69 -19.85
N PHE A 214 -104.60 -35.10 -20.54
CA PHE A 214 -104.39 -33.83 -21.25
C PHE A 214 -104.31 -32.66 -20.26
N GLN A 215 -105.19 -32.64 -19.27
CA GLN A 215 -105.21 -31.60 -18.23
C GLN A 215 -104.01 -31.73 -17.30
N GLY A 216 -103.49 -32.95 -17.09
CA GLY A 216 -102.26 -33.19 -16.32
C GLY A 216 -101.02 -32.62 -16.99
N ALA A 217 -100.89 -32.79 -18.31
CA ALA A 217 -99.81 -32.15 -19.08
C ALA A 217 -99.92 -30.61 -19.07
N ALA A 218 -101.14 -30.07 -19.11
CA ALA A 218 -101.37 -28.63 -18.98
C ALA A 218 -100.98 -28.09 -17.60
N LEU A 219 -101.27 -28.85 -16.53
CA LEU A 219 -100.85 -28.53 -15.16
C LEU A 219 -99.33 -28.56 -14.99
N GLU A 220 -98.67 -29.57 -15.56
CA GLU A 220 -97.21 -29.66 -15.56
C GLU A 220 -96.59 -28.43 -16.25
N GLN A 221 -97.09 -28.06 -17.43
CA GLN A 221 -96.63 -26.86 -18.14
C GLN A 221 -96.82 -25.59 -17.29
N ALA A 222 -98.00 -25.39 -16.70
CA ALA A 222 -98.26 -24.23 -15.87
C ALA A 222 -97.38 -24.19 -14.61
N THR A 223 -97.00 -25.36 -14.08
CA THR A 223 -96.07 -25.49 -12.95
C THR A 223 -94.66 -25.05 -13.34
N ILE A 224 -94.18 -25.48 -14.51
CA ILE A 224 -92.89 -25.06 -15.06
C ILE A 224 -92.87 -23.55 -15.31
N ASP A 225 -93.95 -23.00 -15.87
CA ASP A 225 -94.09 -21.57 -16.13
C ASP A 225 -94.06 -20.75 -14.82
N TYR A 226 -94.73 -21.22 -13.77
CA TYR A 226 -94.68 -20.61 -12.44
C TYR A 226 -93.28 -20.64 -11.85
N GLN A 227 -92.59 -21.79 -11.89
CA GLN A 227 -91.23 -21.92 -11.37
C GLN A 227 -90.25 -21.01 -12.12
N THR A 228 -90.42 -20.89 -13.44
CA THR A 228 -89.62 -19.98 -14.28
C THR A 228 -89.89 -18.52 -13.91
N ALA A 229 -91.15 -18.13 -13.71
CA ALA A 229 -91.51 -16.78 -13.31
C ALA A 229 -91.02 -16.44 -11.89
N LEU A 230 -91.02 -17.41 -10.97
CA LEU A 230 -90.49 -17.26 -9.61
C LEU A 230 -88.97 -17.05 -9.62
N ALA A 231 -88.24 -17.82 -10.43
CA ALA A 231 -86.81 -17.62 -10.62
C ALA A 231 -86.50 -16.23 -11.20
N ASN A 232 -87.27 -15.78 -12.20
CA ASN A 232 -87.13 -14.44 -12.78
C ASN A 232 -87.41 -13.32 -11.76
N TYR A 233 -88.39 -13.49 -10.86
CA TYR A 233 -88.67 -12.54 -9.78
C TYR A 233 -87.54 -12.48 -8.75
N ASN A 234 -86.97 -13.63 -8.39
CA ASN A 234 -85.86 -13.70 -7.42
C ASN A 234 -84.53 -13.17 -7.98
N LEU A 235 -84.38 -13.14 -9.31
CA LEU A 235 -83.21 -12.58 -10.01
C LEU A 235 -83.34 -11.08 -10.30
N ALA A 236 -84.57 -10.57 -10.27
CA ALA A 236 -84.91 -9.17 -10.52
C ALA A 236 -84.82 -8.32 -9.26
#